data_AF-A0A2G9MQU3-F1
#
_entry.id   AF-A0A2G9MQU3-F1
#
_cell.length_a   1.000
_cell.length_b   1.000
_cell.length_c   1.000
_cell.angle_alpha   90.00
_cell.angle_beta   90.00
_cell.angle_gamma   90.00
#
_symmetry.space_group_name_H-M   'P 1'
#
loop_
_entity.id
_entity.type
_entity.pdbx_description
1 polymer ?
#
loop_
_entity_poly.entity_id
_entity_poly.type
_entity_poly.pdbx_seq_one_letter_code
_entity_poly.pdbx_strand_id
1 'polypeptide(L)'
;MVLTKSKEKMLFEGFSIFMLIVLFFILVTTAVNTSAPFYMVLFGFAPTLLTIIIGLLIYEEIVLSRTIIWLTPFVLAALFLIFANGDRILRENLDIASLAAINILFSAIYLAIFFVLLTLLEKPVKEKIIKKTQQFVQQPIIKSSPLTIKEYISSIEDKSKALNFVIGRVYNKYHGGSKELREIISIKPDWYNEFSESMQNEEKPDKKRMLQILSNFENKLDLLEKTEKEVFGDKFILSLKNLERNKYGTEQILNVLMKNDKDPVESYYKGAKEFCAKLKEELQK
;
A
#
# COMPACT_ATOMS: atom_id res chain seq x y z
N MET A 1 -6.49 -12.14 -2.34
CA MET A 1 -6.55 -10.66 -2.27
C MET A 1 -7.30 -10.02 -3.45
N VAL A 2 -7.47 -10.70 -4.59
CA VAL A 2 -8.26 -10.20 -5.74
C VAL A 2 -9.76 -10.08 -5.42
N LEU A 3 -10.30 -10.99 -4.60
CA LEU A 3 -11.75 -11.02 -4.27
C LEU A 3 -12.24 -9.87 -3.38
N THR A 4 -11.39 -9.22 -2.58
CA THR A 4 -11.82 -8.12 -1.69
C THR A 4 -11.94 -6.79 -2.43
N LYS A 5 -11.02 -6.50 -3.36
CA LYS A 5 -11.10 -5.31 -4.22
C LYS A 5 -12.36 -5.29 -5.09
N SER A 6 -12.86 -6.47 -5.47
CA SER A 6 -14.07 -6.59 -6.28
C SER A 6 -15.34 -6.14 -5.55
N LYS A 7 -15.47 -6.44 -4.24
CA LYS A 7 -16.67 -6.06 -3.48
C LYS A 7 -16.73 -4.56 -3.18
N GLU A 8 -15.59 -3.97 -2.85
CA GLU A 8 -15.46 -2.52 -2.60
C GLU A 8 -15.81 -1.72 -3.85
N LYS A 9 -15.28 -2.17 -5.01
CA LYS A 9 -15.61 -1.60 -6.33
C LYS A 9 -17.10 -1.70 -6.64
N MET A 10 -17.71 -2.87 -6.48
CA MET A 10 -19.15 -3.05 -6.73
C MET A 10 -20.03 -2.16 -5.83
N LEU A 11 -19.66 -1.98 -4.56
CA LEU A 11 -20.44 -1.17 -3.63
C LEU A 11 -20.35 0.33 -3.99
N PHE A 12 -19.17 0.80 -4.36
CA PHE A 12 -18.98 2.18 -4.80
C PHE A 12 -19.69 2.48 -6.13
N GLU A 13 -19.54 1.61 -7.12
CA GLU A 13 -20.23 1.73 -8.41
C GLU A 13 -21.75 1.73 -8.20
N GLY A 14 -22.24 0.80 -7.38
CA GLY A 14 -23.65 0.73 -7.02
C GLY A 14 -24.16 2.02 -6.37
N PHE A 15 -23.41 2.60 -5.45
CA PHE A 15 -23.76 3.89 -4.83
C PHE A 15 -23.79 5.04 -5.84
N SER A 16 -22.78 5.15 -6.70
CA SER A 16 -22.71 6.21 -7.70
C SER A 16 -23.81 6.09 -8.75
N ILE A 17 -24.12 4.86 -9.20
CA ILE A 17 -25.26 4.58 -10.10
C ILE A 17 -26.58 4.96 -9.42
N PHE A 18 -26.75 4.59 -8.15
CA PHE A 18 -27.94 4.97 -7.37
C PHE A 18 -28.09 6.50 -7.30
N MET A 19 -27.00 7.23 -7.04
CA MET A 19 -27.02 8.70 -7.01
C MET A 19 -27.35 9.31 -8.39
N LEU A 20 -26.87 8.72 -9.49
CA LEU A 20 -27.26 9.15 -10.84
C LEU A 20 -28.76 8.93 -11.10
N ILE A 21 -29.33 7.81 -10.63
CA ILE A 21 -30.76 7.54 -10.74
C ILE A 21 -31.55 8.59 -9.94
N VAL A 22 -31.16 8.87 -8.69
CA VAL A 22 -31.79 9.90 -7.85
C VAL A 22 -31.70 11.27 -8.52
N LEU A 23 -30.53 11.63 -9.06
CA LEU A 23 -30.35 12.88 -9.80
C LEU A 23 -31.26 12.93 -11.02
N PHE A 24 -31.37 11.85 -11.80
CA PHE A 24 -32.26 11.78 -12.95
C PHE A 24 -33.72 12.02 -12.57
N PHE A 25 -34.20 11.44 -11.47
CA PHE A 25 -35.55 11.74 -10.95
C PHE A 25 -35.71 13.22 -10.58
N ILE A 26 -34.72 13.82 -9.91
CA ILE A 26 -34.73 15.26 -9.59
C ILE A 26 -34.81 16.10 -10.87
N LEU A 27 -34.06 15.76 -11.93
CA LEU A 27 -34.10 16.46 -13.22
C LEU A 27 -35.50 16.40 -13.84
N VAL A 28 -36.08 15.20 -13.92
CA VAL A 28 -37.42 14.99 -14.51
C VAL A 28 -38.47 15.75 -13.71
N THR A 29 -38.49 15.61 -12.38
CA THR A 29 -39.45 16.31 -11.53
C THR A 29 -39.29 17.84 -11.62
N THR A 30 -38.06 18.35 -11.68
CA THR A 30 -37.81 19.78 -11.84
C THR A 30 -38.30 20.28 -13.20
N ALA A 31 -38.03 19.55 -14.29
CA ALA A 31 -38.50 19.92 -15.62
C ALA A 31 -40.03 19.94 -15.72
N VAL A 32 -40.71 18.94 -15.13
CA VAL A 32 -42.18 18.90 -15.07
C VAL A 32 -42.75 20.06 -14.26
N ASN A 33 -42.21 20.31 -13.05
CA ASN A 33 -42.74 21.33 -12.14
C ASN A 33 -42.50 22.76 -12.64
N THR A 34 -41.40 23.00 -13.36
CA THR A 34 -41.05 24.33 -13.88
C THR A 34 -41.55 24.56 -15.30
N SER A 35 -42.10 23.53 -15.97
CA SER A 35 -42.39 23.54 -17.40
C SER A 35 -41.18 23.91 -18.28
N ALA A 36 -39.97 23.82 -17.74
CA ALA A 36 -38.75 24.15 -18.46
C ALA A 36 -38.34 22.97 -19.38
N PRO A 37 -37.76 23.25 -20.56
CA PRO A 37 -37.20 22.21 -21.41
C PRO A 37 -36.17 21.36 -20.65
N PHE A 38 -36.24 20.04 -20.80
CA PHE A 38 -35.38 19.11 -20.06
C PHE A 38 -33.88 19.42 -20.20
N TYR A 39 -33.43 19.85 -21.38
CA TYR A 39 -32.02 20.19 -21.61
C TYR A 39 -31.55 21.39 -20.78
N MET A 40 -32.43 22.35 -20.48
CA MET A 40 -32.09 23.50 -19.62
C MET A 40 -31.90 23.06 -18.17
N VAL A 41 -32.79 22.19 -17.67
CA VAL A 41 -32.66 21.61 -16.34
C VAL A 41 -31.40 20.74 -16.25
N LEU A 42 -31.13 19.93 -17.27
CA LEU A 42 -29.91 19.13 -17.35
C LEU A 42 -28.65 20.03 -17.28
N PHE A 43 -28.62 21.13 -18.03
CA PHE A 43 -27.53 22.10 -17.98
C PHE A 43 -27.39 22.75 -16.59
N GLY A 44 -28.52 23.10 -15.97
CA GLY A 44 -28.58 23.66 -14.62
C GLY A 44 -27.99 22.75 -13.54
N PHE A 45 -27.98 21.42 -13.75
CA PHE A 45 -27.42 20.43 -12.84
C PHE A 45 -26.11 19.78 -13.35
N ALA A 46 -25.52 20.31 -14.42
CA ALA A 46 -24.29 19.78 -15.00
C ALA A 46 -23.11 19.69 -14.00
N PRO A 47 -22.88 20.65 -13.08
CA PRO A 47 -21.80 20.52 -12.10
C PRO A 47 -21.93 19.30 -11.19
N THR A 48 -23.15 18.99 -10.72
CA THR A 48 -23.39 17.79 -9.89
C THR A 48 -23.19 16.52 -10.70
N LEU A 49 -23.73 16.47 -11.92
CA LEU A 49 -23.57 15.35 -12.83
C LEU A 49 -22.08 15.06 -13.11
N LEU A 50 -21.32 16.09 -13.45
CA LEU A 50 -19.88 15.98 -13.70
C LEU A 50 -19.11 15.59 -12.45
N THR A 51 -19.48 16.07 -11.26
CA THR A 51 -18.85 15.65 -10.00
C THR A 51 -19.01 14.15 -9.78
N ILE A 52 -20.20 13.58 -10.03
CA ILE A 52 -20.44 12.15 -9.88
C ILE A 52 -19.63 11.34 -10.90
N ILE A 53 -19.59 11.79 -12.16
CA ILE A 53 -18.80 11.12 -13.22
C ILE A 53 -17.30 11.18 -12.90
N ILE A 54 -16.79 12.34 -12.48
CA ILE A 54 -15.39 12.48 -12.07
C ILE A 54 -15.09 11.60 -10.86
N GLY A 55 -16.00 11.53 -9.88
CA GLY A 55 -15.88 10.63 -8.73
C GLY A 55 -15.74 9.16 -9.15
N LEU A 56 -16.55 8.72 -10.12
CA LEU A 56 -16.46 7.38 -10.73
C LEU A 56 -15.10 7.14 -11.39
N LEU A 57 -14.63 8.06 -12.24
CA LEU A 57 -13.36 7.92 -12.97
C LEU A 57 -12.15 7.93 -12.02
N ILE A 58 -12.14 8.84 -11.03
CA ILE A 58 -11.03 8.96 -10.07
C ILE A 58 -10.89 7.68 -9.23
N TYR A 59 -12.00 7.04 -8.86
CA TYR A 59 -11.96 5.78 -8.14
C TYR A 59 -11.25 4.66 -8.92
N GLU A 60 -11.36 4.67 -10.26
CA GLU A 60 -10.74 3.64 -11.10
C GLU A 60 -9.25 3.87 -11.37
N GLU A 61 -8.82 5.12 -11.60
CA GLU A 61 -7.52 5.35 -12.25
C GLU A 61 -6.50 6.18 -11.46
N ILE A 62 -6.84 6.96 -10.41
CA ILE A 62 -5.93 8.05 -9.99
C ILE A 62 -5.65 8.19 -8.49
N VAL A 63 -4.35 8.32 -8.17
CA VAL A 63 -3.75 8.74 -6.88
C VAL A 63 -3.97 10.25 -6.61
N LEU A 64 -5.13 10.81 -6.96
CA LEU A 64 -5.38 12.23 -6.75
C LEU A 64 -5.45 12.48 -5.24
N SER A 65 -4.84 13.58 -4.76
CA SER A 65 -4.94 13.90 -3.34
C SER A 65 -6.41 14.15 -2.96
N ARG A 66 -6.84 13.63 -1.81
CA ARG A 66 -8.22 13.76 -1.32
C ARG A 66 -8.68 15.22 -1.34
N THR A 67 -7.76 16.15 -1.06
CA THR A 67 -7.99 17.60 -1.10
C THR A 67 -8.44 18.11 -2.47
N ILE A 68 -7.84 17.62 -3.57
CA ILE A 68 -8.20 18.10 -4.91
C ILE A 68 -9.65 17.70 -5.25
N ILE A 69 -10.06 16.49 -4.87
CA ILE A 69 -11.43 15.99 -5.10
C ILE A 69 -12.46 16.87 -4.40
N TRP A 70 -12.17 17.33 -3.19
CA TRP A 70 -13.03 18.24 -2.44
C TRP A 70 -13.18 19.64 -3.06
N LEU A 71 -12.24 20.06 -3.91
CA LEU A 71 -12.31 21.33 -4.62
C LEU A 71 -13.14 21.24 -5.90
N THR A 72 -13.34 20.03 -6.45
CA THR A 72 -14.07 19.81 -7.71
C THR A 72 -15.46 20.47 -7.75
N PRO A 73 -16.33 20.36 -6.72
CA PRO A 73 -17.64 21.01 -6.73
C PRO A 73 -17.58 22.52 -6.91
N PHE A 74 -16.61 23.17 -6.25
CA PHE A 74 -16.44 24.62 -6.30
C PHE A 74 -15.93 25.07 -7.66
N VAL A 75 -14.97 24.33 -8.22
CA VAL A 75 -14.45 24.62 -9.56
C VAL A 75 -15.55 24.46 -10.62
N LEU A 76 -16.31 23.36 -10.58
CA LEU A 76 -17.39 23.13 -11.54
C LEU A 76 -18.53 24.13 -11.39
N ALA A 77 -18.91 24.50 -10.17
CA ALA A 77 -19.90 25.54 -9.93
C ALA A 77 -19.43 26.92 -10.40
N ALA A 78 -18.16 27.28 -10.18
CA ALA A 78 -17.58 28.52 -10.68
C ALA A 78 -17.58 28.57 -12.21
N LEU A 79 -17.19 27.47 -12.86
CA LEU A 79 -17.27 27.35 -14.32
C LEU A 79 -18.71 27.50 -14.80
N PHE A 80 -19.67 26.83 -14.17
CA PHE A 80 -21.09 26.97 -14.49
C PHE A 80 -21.58 28.42 -14.36
N LEU A 81 -21.21 29.13 -13.28
CA LEU A 81 -21.56 30.54 -13.12
C LEU A 81 -21.00 31.41 -14.25
N ILE A 82 -19.75 31.19 -14.66
CA ILE A 82 -19.11 31.95 -15.76
C ILE A 82 -19.83 31.67 -17.08
N PHE A 83 -20.05 30.39 -17.41
CA PHE A 83 -20.70 30.00 -18.66
C PHE A 83 -22.16 30.45 -18.72
N ALA A 84 -22.94 30.21 -17.66
CA ALA A 84 -24.37 30.52 -17.65
C ALA A 84 -24.64 32.04 -17.69
N ASN A 85 -23.77 32.87 -17.07
CA ASN A 85 -23.91 34.33 -17.15
C ASN A 85 -23.53 34.91 -18.53
N GLY A 86 -22.67 34.20 -19.27
CA GLY A 86 -22.26 34.57 -20.62
C GLY A 86 -23.32 34.26 -21.69
N ASP A 87 -24.25 33.34 -21.42
CA ASP A 87 -25.32 32.96 -22.33
C ASP A 87 -26.64 33.66 -21.95
N ARG A 88 -27.21 34.42 -22.89
CA ARG A 88 -28.44 35.18 -22.65
C ARG A 88 -29.64 34.28 -22.33
N ILE A 89 -29.76 33.14 -23.03
CA ILE A 89 -30.89 32.23 -22.87
C ILE A 89 -30.84 31.60 -21.49
N LEU A 90 -29.67 31.13 -21.05
CA LEU A 90 -29.53 30.56 -19.72
C LEU A 90 -29.80 31.58 -18.62
N ARG A 91 -29.30 32.81 -18.77
CA ARG A 91 -29.50 33.89 -17.78
C ARG A 91 -30.94 34.32 -17.60
N GLU A 92 -31.74 34.30 -18.67
CA GLU A 92 -33.15 34.70 -18.62
C GLU A 92 -34.07 33.58 -18.11
N ASN A 93 -33.66 32.31 -18.25
CA ASN A 93 -34.51 31.16 -17.96
C ASN A 93 -34.13 30.40 -16.68
N LEU A 94 -32.95 30.64 -16.10
CA LEU A 94 -32.46 29.92 -14.94
C LEU A 94 -32.10 30.87 -13.80
N ASP A 95 -32.47 30.52 -12.57
CA ASP A 95 -31.87 31.12 -11.38
C ASP A 95 -30.46 30.54 -11.17
N ILE A 96 -29.51 31.12 -11.90
CA ILE A 96 -28.11 30.68 -11.96
C ILE A 96 -27.48 30.61 -10.57
N ALA A 97 -27.75 31.61 -9.71
CA ALA A 97 -27.15 31.69 -8.39
C ALA A 97 -27.67 30.57 -7.47
N SER A 98 -28.98 30.37 -7.43
CA SER A 98 -29.60 29.30 -6.64
C SER A 98 -29.16 27.93 -7.14
N LEU A 99 -29.11 27.72 -8.47
CA LEU A 99 -28.65 26.47 -9.06
C LEU A 99 -27.18 26.19 -8.73
N ALA A 100 -26.30 27.19 -8.80
CA ALA A 100 -24.90 26.99 -8.41
C ALA A 100 -24.76 26.57 -6.95
N ALA A 101 -25.52 27.21 -6.03
CA ALA A 101 -25.53 26.84 -4.62
C ALA A 101 -26.05 25.41 -4.39
N ILE A 102 -27.15 25.04 -5.04
CA ILE A 102 -27.73 23.68 -4.97
C ILE A 102 -26.73 22.64 -5.51
N ASN A 103 -26.04 22.94 -6.61
CA ASN A 103 -25.05 22.04 -7.17
C ASN A 103 -23.85 21.83 -6.23
N ILE A 104 -23.35 22.87 -5.59
CA ILE A 104 -22.28 22.75 -4.58
C ILE A 104 -22.76 21.86 -3.44
N LEU A 105 -23.98 22.09 -2.94
CA LEU A 105 -24.55 21.30 -1.84
C LEU A 105 -24.68 19.82 -2.21
N PHE A 106 -25.29 19.48 -3.34
CA PHE A 106 -25.48 18.08 -3.75
C PHE A 106 -24.15 17.39 -4.06
N SER A 107 -23.22 18.10 -4.70
CA SER A 107 -21.88 17.59 -4.96
C SER A 107 -21.09 17.33 -3.67
N ALA A 108 -21.19 18.23 -2.68
CA ALA A 108 -20.56 18.06 -1.38
C ALA A 108 -21.15 16.90 -0.58
N ILE A 109 -22.49 16.73 -0.60
CA ILE A 109 -23.17 15.58 0.03
C ILE A 109 -22.70 14.27 -0.62
N TYR A 110 -22.66 14.22 -1.95
CA TYR A 110 -22.15 13.06 -2.69
C TYR A 110 -20.71 12.71 -2.26
N LEU A 111 -19.81 13.70 -2.26
CA LEU A 111 -18.41 13.47 -1.86
C LEU A 111 -18.27 13.09 -0.39
N ALA A 112 -19.07 13.67 0.51
CA ALA A 112 -19.05 13.31 1.92
C ALA A 112 -19.41 11.83 2.12
N ILE A 113 -20.51 11.37 1.50
CA ILE A 113 -20.92 9.96 1.58
C ILE A 113 -19.88 9.07 0.91
N PHE A 114 -19.36 9.47 -0.25
CA PHE A 114 -18.28 8.77 -0.95
C PHE A 114 -17.07 8.52 -0.04
N PHE A 115 -16.55 9.55 0.63
CA PHE A 115 -15.39 9.39 1.52
C PHE A 115 -15.71 8.62 2.80
N VAL A 116 -16.92 8.73 3.33
CA VAL A 116 -17.38 7.90 4.46
C VAL A 116 -17.38 6.43 4.07
N LEU A 117 -17.95 6.09 2.91
CA LEU A 117 -17.97 4.71 2.39
C LEU A 117 -16.54 4.18 2.19
N LEU A 118 -15.65 4.96 1.59
CA LEU A 118 -14.24 4.59 1.45
C LEU A 118 -13.58 4.31 2.81
N THR A 119 -13.82 5.17 3.80
CA THR A 119 -13.23 5.03 5.14
C THR A 119 -13.76 3.78 5.86
N LEU A 120 -15.04 3.46 5.73
CA LEU A 120 -15.64 2.26 6.30
C LEU A 120 -15.07 0.98 5.68
N LEU A 121 -14.76 1.01 4.38
CA LEU A 121 -14.19 -0.12 3.64
C LEU A 121 -12.69 -0.32 3.90
N GLU A 122 -11.92 0.74 4.21
CA GLU A 122 -10.48 0.63 4.52
C GLU A 122 -10.19 0.02 5.91
N LYS A 123 -11.07 0.23 6.91
CA LYS A 123 -10.87 -0.22 8.30
C LYS A 123 -10.68 -1.74 8.52
N PRO A 124 -11.41 -2.67 7.88
CA PRO A 124 -11.34 -4.10 8.22
C PRO A 124 -10.05 -4.82 7.78
N VAL A 125 -9.19 -4.22 6.96
CA VAL A 125 -7.97 -4.88 6.47
C VAL A 125 -6.81 -4.73 7.47
N LYS A 126 -6.66 -3.56 8.11
CA LYS A 126 -5.58 -3.32 9.07
C LYS A 126 -5.74 -4.15 10.35
N GLU A 127 -6.97 -4.31 10.86
CA GLU A 127 -7.22 -5.14 12.05
C GLU A 127 -7.09 -6.64 11.79
N LYS A 128 -7.47 -7.14 10.60
CA LYS A 128 -7.32 -8.56 10.25
C LYS A 128 -5.87 -8.97 10.01
N ILE A 129 -5.02 -8.08 9.49
CA ILE A 129 -3.59 -8.36 9.33
C ILE A 129 -2.91 -8.43 10.70
N ILE A 130 -3.20 -7.48 11.62
CA ILE A 130 -2.63 -7.49 12.98
C ILE A 130 -3.05 -8.75 13.75
N LYS A 131 -4.32 -9.16 13.66
CA LYS A 131 -4.80 -10.39 14.31
C LYS A 131 -4.26 -11.67 13.67
N LYS A 132 -4.06 -11.73 12.34
CA LYS A 132 -3.42 -12.90 11.70
C LYS A 132 -1.93 -12.99 12.02
N THR A 133 -1.20 -11.88 12.08
CA THR A 133 0.21 -11.88 12.46
C THR A 133 0.41 -12.36 13.91
N GLN A 134 -0.54 -12.08 14.80
CA GLN A 134 -0.52 -12.62 16.17
C GLN A 134 -0.98 -14.09 16.27
N GLN A 135 -1.84 -14.58 15.37
CA GLN A 135 -2.30 -15.98 15.37
C GLN A 135 -1.30 -16.97 14.75
N PHE A 136 -0.30 -16.52 13.99
CA PHE A 136 0.77 -17.40 13.47
C PHE A 136 1.91 -17.67 14.48
N VAL A 137 1.83 -17.15 15.71
CA VAL A 137 2.84 -17.37 16.76
C VAL A 137 2.55 -18.59 17.65
N GLN A 138 1.45 -19.31 17.44
CA GLN A 138 1.16 -20.54 18.18
C GLN A 138 0.78 -21.68 17.24
N GLN A 139 1.75 -22.12 16.43
CA GLN A 139 1.74 -23.55 16.10
C GLN A 139 2.02 -24.31 17.41
N PRO A 140 1.30 -25.41 17.70
CA PRO A 140 1.62 -26.23 18.86
C PRO A 140 3.09 -26.59 18.78
N ILE A 141 3.81 -26.39 19.89
CA ILE A 141 5.17 -26.87 20.08
C ILE A 141 5.08 -28.41 20.04
N ILE A 142 5.00 -28.96 18.83
CA ILE A 142 5.38 -30.34 18.60
C ILE A 142 6.83 -30.36 19.04
N LYS A 143 7.15 -31.15 20.07
CA LYS A 143 8.54 -31.48 20.44
C LYS A 143 9.16 -32.14 19.21
N SER A 144 9.60 -31.33 18.25
CA SER A 144 10.38 -31.80 17.13
C SER A 144 11.68 -32.30 17.71
N SER A 145 12.08 -33.49 17.31
CA SER A 145 13.45 -33.95 17.45
C SER A 145 14.43 -32.82 17.10
N PRO A 146 15.58 -32.71 17.77
CA PRO A 146 16.57 -31.69 17.45
C PRO A 146 16.86 -31.77 15.95
N LEU A 147 16.70 -30.63 15.26
CA LEU A 147 16.98 -30.53 13.83
C LEU A 147 18.44 -30.91 13.60
N THR A 148 18.68 -31.62 12.51
CA THR A 148 20.03 -31.90 12.02
C THR A 148 20.69 -30.59 11.55
N ILE A 149 22.02 -30.54 11.54
CA ILE A 149 22.79 -29.39 11.02
C ILE A 149 22.32 -29.01 9.61
N LYS A 150 22.03 -30.01 8.77
CA LYS A 150 21.52 -29.82 7.40
C LYS A 150 20.18 -29.10 7.35
N GLU A 151 19.26 -29.43 8.25
CA GLU A 151 17.95 -28.78 8.33
C GLU A 151 18.06 -27.33 8.83
N TYR A 152 18.98 -27.04 9.76
CA TYR A 152 19.28 -25.66 10.15
C TYR A 152 19.78 -24.83 8.97
N ILE A 153 20.69 -25.39 8.17
CA ILE A 153 21.27 -24.71 7.00
C ILE A 153 20.19 -24.41 5.96
N SER A 154 19.39 -25.42 5.62
CA SER A 154 18.24 -25.27 4.72
C SER A 154 17.29 -24.18 5.21
N SER A 155 17.02 -24.14 6.51
CA SER A 155 16.14 -23.13 7.10
C SER A 155 16.75 -21.72 7.01
N ILE A 156 18.05 -21.56 7.30
CA ILE A 156 18.75 -20.28 7.16
C ILE A 156 18.71 -19.81 5.71
N GLU A 157 18.98 -20.70 4.75
CA GLU A 157 18.96 -20.41 3.32
C GLU A 157 17.59 -19.91 2.87
N ASP A 158 16.52 -20.65 3.18
CA ASP A 158 15.16 -20.30 2.78
C ASP A 158 14.72 -18.94 3.34
N LYS A 159 14.98 -18.69 4.63
CA LYS A 159 14.66 -17.40 5.25
C LYS A 159 15.48 -16.26 4.66
N SER A 160 16.74 -16.50 4.35
CA SER A 160 17.64 -15.50 3.78
C SER A 160 17.27 -15.14 2.34
N LYS A 161 16.88 -16.13 1.52
CA LYS A 161 16.34 -15.90 0.18
C LYS A 161 15.04 -15.09 0.24
N ALA A 162 14.14 -15.44 1.16
CA ALA A 162 12.90 -14.70 1.36
C ALA A 162 13.17 -13.23 1.75
N LEU A 163 14.10 -12.98 2.67
CA LEU A 163 14.52 -11.61 3.04
C LEU A 163 15.11 -10.85 1.83
N ASN A 164 15.99 -11.47 1.06
CA ASN A 164 16.55 -10.84 -0.14
C ASN A 164 15.46 -10.49 -1.17
N PHE A 165 14.45 -11.33 -1.32
CA PHE A 165 13.32 -11.07 -2.20
C PHE A 165 12.50 -9.85 -1.76
N VAL A 166 12.21 -9.76 -0.45
CA VAL A 166 11.55 -8.60 0.17
C VAL A 166 12.37 -7.33 -0.05
N ILE A 167 13.68 -7.36 0.25
CA ILE A 167 14.61 -6.24 0.01
C ILE A 167 14.57 -5.80 -1.46
N GLY A 168 14.55 -6.76 -2.38
CA GLY A 168 14.41 -6.55 -3.81
C GLY A 168 13.15 -5.79 -4.21
N ARG A 169 12.00 -6.15 -3.62
CA ARG A 169 10.70 -5.51 -3.90
C ARG A 169 10.58 -4.12 -3.26
N VAL A 170 11.02 -3.98 -2.00
CA VAL A 170 10.92 -2.72 -1.27
C VAL A 170 11.89 -1.68 -1.84
N TYR A 171 13.18 -2.00 -1.96
CA TYR A 171 14.20 -1.06 -2.46
C TYR A 171 14.45 -1.21 -3.97
N ASN A 172 13.38 -1.28 -4.75
CA ASN A 172 13.44 -1.37 -6.21
C ASN A 172 13.68 0.02 -6.87
N LYS A 173 13.89 0.03 -8.20
CA LYS A 173 14.13 1.26 -8.96
C LYS A 173 12.93 2.23 -8.93
N TYR A 174 11.70 1.73 -8.87
CA TYR A 174 10.47 2.56 -8.79
C TYR A 174 10.40 3.33 -7.48
N HIS A 175 10.90 2.74 -6.39
CA HIS A 175 11.04 3.38 -5.09
C HIS A 175 12.36 4.16 -4.93
N GLY A 176 13.13 4.35 -6.01
CA GLY A 176 14.39 5.10 -5.99
C GLY A 176 15.59 4.35 -5.37
N GLY A 177 15.45 3.03 -5.15
CA GLY A 177 16.54 2.17 -4.75
C GLY A 177 17.45 1.80 -5.94
N SER A 178 18.73 1.54 -5.64
CA SER A 178 19.73 1.06 -6.61
C SER A 178 20.14 -0.39 -6.30
N LYS A 179 20.84 -1.02 -7.24
CA LYS A 179 21.46 -2.34 -7.00
C LYS A 179 22.49 -2.26 -5.85
N GLU A 180 23.33 -1.24 -5.88
CA GLU A 180 24.34 -0.96 -4.85
C GLU A 180 23.71 -0.81 -3.46
N LEU A 181 22.61 -0.06 -3.33
CA LEU A 181 21.89 0.10 -2.06
C LEU A 181 21.39 -1.25 -1.53
N ARG A 182 20.78 -2.07 -2.40
CA ARG A 182 20.30 -3.40 -2.01
C ARG A 182 21.44 -4.30 -1.56
N GLU A 183 22.58 -4.28 -2.25
CA GLU A 183 23.75 -5.10 -1.92
C GLU A 183 24.34 -4.79 -0.53
N ILE A 184 24.16 -3.55 -0.02
CA ILE A 184 24.58 -3.17 1.34
C ILE A 184 23.86 -4.00 2.40
N ILE A 185 22.59 -4.34 2.21
CA ILE A 185 21.78 -5.07 3.21
C ILE A 185 21.40 -6.50 2.79
N SER A 186 21.49 -6.82 1.51
CA SER A 186 21.25 -8.18 1.03
C SER A 186 22.33 -9.14 1.53
N ILE A 187 21.89 -10.36 1.80
CA ILE A 187 22.73 -11.51 2.11
C ILE A 187 23.29 -12.03 0.79
N LYS A 188 24.61 -12.23 0.70
CA LYS A 188 25.24 -12.63 -0.56
C LYS A 188 24.86 -14.08 -0.92
N PRO A 189 24.49 -14.35 -2.18
CA PRO A 189 24.19 -15.69 -2.65
C PRO A 189 25.27 -16.72 -2.36
N ASP A 190 26.52 -16.31 -2.52
CA ASP A 190 27.68 -17.17 -2.35
C ASP A 190 27.77 -17.76 -0.94
N TRP A 191 27.25 -17.06 0.08
CA TRP A 191 27.34 -17.50 1.47
C TRP A 191 26.48 -18.73 1.77
N TYR A 192 25.25 -18.83 1.24
CA TYR A 192 24.45 -20.04 1.46
C TYR A 192 24.91 -21.21 0.58
N ASN A 193 25.47 -20.93 -0.60
CA ASN A 193 26.10 -21.95 -1.44
C ASN A 193 27.33 -22.54 -0.72
N GLU A 194 28.19 -21.68 -0.18
CA GLU A 194 29.38 -22.07 0.59
C GLU A 194 29.01 -22.84 1.86
N PHE A 195 27.88 -22.50 2.48
CA PHE A 195 27.33 -23.23 3.63
C PHE A 195 26.97 -24.67 3.26
N SER A 196 26.34 -24.86 2.10
CA SER A 196 25.94 -26.18 1.59
C SER A 196 27.15 -27.02 1.17
N GLU A 197 28.17 -26.39 0.56
CA GLU A 197 29.43 -27.05 0.19
C GLU A 197 30.21 -27.51 1.41
N SER A 198 30.24 -26.73 2.49
CA SER A 198 30.95 -27.06 3.73
C SER A 198 30.41 -28.32 4.44
N MET A 199 29.24 -28.82 4.01
CA MET A 199 28.59 -30.03 4.51
C MET A 199 28.74 -31.25 3.59
N GLN A 200 29.37 -31.13 2.42
CA GLN A 200 29.48 -32.26 1.48
C GLN A 200 30.31 -33.43 2.03
N ASN A 201 31.24 -33.16 2.96
CA ASN A 201 31.95 -34.20 3.72
C ASN A 201 31.34 -34.32 5.13
N GLU A 202 30.20 -35.03 5.23
CA GLU A 202 29.44 -35.18 6.49
C GLU A 202 30.30 -35.75 7.64
N GLU A 203 31.34 -36.54 7.34
CA GLU A 203 32.22 -37.12 8.36
C GLU A 203 33.15 -36.11 9.05
N LYS A 204 33.51 -35.00 8.37
CA LYS A 204 34.41 -33.96 8.90
C LYS A 204 34.03 -32.57 8.35
N PRO A 205 32.94 -31.97 8.84
CA PRO A 205 32.57 -30.62 8.43
C PRO A 205 33.65 -29.61 8.83
N ASP A 206 33.94 -28.64 7.96
CA ASP A 206 34.84 -27.53 8.26
C ASP A 206 34.16 -26.52 9.19
N LYS A 207 34.12 -26.85 10.49
CA LYS A 207 33.47 -26.05 11.53
C LYS A 207 33.97 -24.60 11.53
N LYS A 208 35.27 -24.37 11.28
CA LYS A 208 35.86 -23.02 11.30
C LYS A 208 35.28 -22.18 10.17
N ARG A 209 35.21 -22.73 8.97
CA ARG A 209 34.61 -22.07 7.80
C ARG A 209 33.12 -21.81 8.01
N MET A 210 32.37 -22.78 8.54
CA MET A 210 30.95 -22.62 8.83
C MET A 210 30.69 -21.50 9.85
N LEU A 211 31.47 -21.42 10.94
CA LEU A 211 31.37 -20.34 11.93
C LEU A 211 31.70 -18.96 11.32
N GLN A 212 32.66 -18.90 10.40
CA GLN A 212 32.98 -17.66 9.67
C GLN A 212 31.82 -17.21 8.78
N ILE A 213 31.23 -18.14 8.01
CA ILE A 213 30.06 -17.83 7.17
C ILE A 213 28.89 -17.40 8.05
N LEU A 214 28.65 -18.10 9.15
CA LEU A 214 27.59 -17.77 10.10
C LEU A 214 27.74 -16.35 10.67
N SER A 215 28.97 -15.97 11.04
CA SER A 215 29.24 -14.59 11.49
C SER A 215 28.91 -13.56 10.41
N ASN A 216 29.16 -13.86 9.13
CA ASN A 216 28.78 -12.98 8.03
C ASN A 216 27.24 -12.82 7.91
N PHE A 217 26.48 -13.91 8.10
CA PHE A 217 25.02 -13.86 8.16
C PHE A 217 24.52 -13.01 9.34
N GLU A 218 25.02 -13.27 10.55
CA GLU A 218 24.67 -12.51 11.75
C GLU A 218 24.92 -11.01 11.54
N ASN A 219 26.11 -10.64 11.06
CA ASN A 219 26.47 -9.25 10.77
C ASN A 219 25.52 -8.57 9.77
N LYS A 220 25.06 -9.30 8.74
CA LYS A 220 24.08 -8.76 7.78
C LYS A 220 22.69 -8.62 8.37
N LEU A 221 22.25 -9.59 9.17
CA LEU A 221 20.98 -9.51 9.88
C LEU A 221 20.98 -8.32 10.84
N ASP A 222 22.07 -8.07 11.55
CA ASP A 222 22.20 -6.93 12.46
C ASP A 222 22.12 -5.57 11.74
N LEU A 223 22.48 -5.47 10.46
CA LEU A 223 22.24 -4.24 9.69
C LEU A 223 20.76 -3.92 9.54
N LEU A 224 19.87 -4.93 9.54
CA LEU A 224 18.43 -4.71 9.41
C LEU A 224 17.82 -4.07 10.67
N GLU A 225 18.48 -4.20 11.82
CA GLU A 225 18.09 -3.53 13.08
C GLU A 225 18.54 -2.08 13.15
N LYS A 226 19.50 -1.67 12.30
CA LYS A 226 19.97 -0.29 12.23
C LYS A 226 19.00 0.57 11.41
N THR A 227 19.10 1.87 11.58
CA THR A 227 18.31 2.83 10.81
C THR A 227 18.80 2.92 9.37
N GLU A 228 17.90 3.26 8.45
CA GLU A 228 18.28 3.46 7.04
C GLU A 228 19.41 4.49 6.92
N LYS A 229 19.39 5.56 7.74
CA LYS A 229 20.41 6.61 7.73
C LYS A 229 21.78 6.10 8.16
N GLU A 230 21.85 5.24 9.18
CA GLU A 230 23.13 4.67 9.64
C GLU A 230 23.75 3.73 8.61
N VAL A 231 22.93 3.00 7.85
CA VAL A 231 23.41 1.97 6.91
C VAL A 231 23.62 2.53 5.50
N PHE A 232 22.71 3.36 5.01
CA PHE A 232 22.79 3.91 3.66
C PHE A 232 23.44 5.31 3.62
N GLY A 233 23.42 6.05 4.72
CA GLY A 233 23.87 7.44 4.74
C GLY A 233 22.94 8.39 3.99
N ASP A 234 23.17 9.70 4.13
CA ASP A 234 22.23 10.73 3.67
C ASP A 234 22.00 10.70 2.14
N LYS A 235 23.01 10.30 1.36
CA LYS A 235 22.95 10.27 -0.11
C LYS A 235 21.82 9.40 -0.64
N PHE A 236 21.66 8.19 -0.10
CA PHE A 236 20.67 7.22 -0.56
C PHE A 236 19.27 7.51 0.00
N ILE A 237 19.17 8.05 1.22
CA ILE A 237 17.88 8.41 1.84
C ILE A 237 17.10 9.40 0.97
N LEU A 238 17.80 10.37 0.37
CA LEU A 238 17.18 11.38 -0.47
C LEU A 238 16.67 10.82 -1.81
N SER A 239 17.21 9.70 -2.30
CA SER A 239 16.74 9.09 -3.55
C SER A 239 15.50 8.22 -3.36
N LEU A 240 15.27 7.72 -2.15
CA LEU A 240 14.14 6.83 -1.84
C LEU A 240 12.80 7.59 -1.85
N LYS A 241 11.83 7.05 -2.60
CA LYS A 241 10.50 7.63 -2.80
C LYS A 241 9.40 6.58 -2.73
N ASN A 242 8.17 7.02 -2.46
CA ASN A 242 6.97 6.16 -2.45
C ASN A 242 7.06 4.95 -1.50
N LEU A 243 7.80 5.10 -0.40
CA LEU A 243 7.87 4.14 0.69
C LEU A 243 7.21 4.72 1.94
N GLU A 244 6.49 3.89 2.68
CA GLU A 244 6.02 4.21 4.03
C GLU A 244 7.21 4.13 5.00
N ARG A 245 7.90 5.27 5.18
CA ARG A 245 9.10 5.40 6.02
C ARG A 245 9.27 6.82 6.56
N ASN A 246 10.11 7.01 7.56
CA ASN A 246 10.57 8.34 7.96
C ASN A 246 11.46 8.99 6.89
N LYS A 247 11.10 10.18 6.38
CA LYS A 247 11.85 10.87 5.31
C LYS A 247 13.34 11.09 5.59
N TYR A 248 13.71 11.23 6.86
CA TYR A 248 15.10 11.45 7.30
C TYR A 248 15.89 10.14 7.51
N GLY A 249 15.27 8.98 7.25
CA GLY A 249 15.94 7.68 7.38
C GLY A 249 16.19 7.25 8.82
N THR A 250 15.53 7.85 9.81
CA THR A 250 15.69 7.48 11.23
C THR A 250 14.91 6.23 11.62
N GLU A 251 14.28 5.56 10.66
CA GLU A 251 13.52 4.33 10.89
C GLU A 251 14.39 3.11 10.62
N GLN A 252 14.22 2.06 11.43
CA GLN A 252 14.94 0.80 11.26
C GLN A 252 14.57 0.15 9.93
N ILE A 253 15.57 -0.41 9.24
CA ILE A 253 15.38 -1.03 7.92
C ILE A 253 14.35 -2.14 8.00
N LEU A 254 14.38 -2.98 9.04
CA LEU A 254 13.41 -4.05 9.26
C LEU A 254 11.97 -3.52 9.31
N ASN A 255 11.74 -2.41 10.00
CA ASN A 255 10.41 -1.79 10.10
C ASN A 255 9.94 -1.24 8.75
N VAL A 256 10.84 -0.62 7.99
CA VAL A 256 10.54 -0.16 6.63
C VAL A 256 10.16 -1.35 5.73
N LEU A 257 10.90 -2.47 5.80
CA LEU A 257 10.57 -3.68 5.05
C LEU A 257 9.18 -4.23 5.44
N MET A 258 8.88 -4.30 6.74
CA MET A 258 7.59 -4.80 7.25
C MET A 258 6.39 -3.93 6.85
N LYS A 259 6.56 -2.61 6.74
CA LYS A 259 5.49 -1.70 6.32
C LYS A 259 5.21 -1.75 4.83
N ASN A 260 6.25 -1.99 4.03
CA ASN A 260 6.20 -1.86 2.57
C ASN A 260 6.05 -3.20 1.83
N ASP A 261 6.07 -4.32 2.55
CA ASP A 261 5.88 -5.66 1.99
C ASP A 261 4.80 -6.44 2.76
N LYS A 262 4.14 -7.39 2.08
CA LYS A 262 3.06 -8.19 2.67
C LYS A 262 3.53 -9.52 3.22
N ASP A 263 4.75 -9.94 2.88
CA ASP A 263 5.33 -11.16 3.39
C ASP A 263 5.67 -11.01 4.88
N PRO A 264 5.73 -12.11 5.66
CA PRO A 264 6.02 -12.07 7.09
C PRO A 264 7.51 -11.81 7.37
N VAL A 265 7.99 -10.61 7.03
CA VAL A 265 9.41 -10.20 7.12
C VAL A 265 10.00 -10.46 8.51
N GLU A 266 9.24 -10.11 9.56
CA GLU A 266 9.66 -10.31 10.95
C GLU A 266 9.89 -11.80 11.29
N SER A 267 9.04 -12.68 10.75
CA SER A 267 9.19 -14.14 10.94
C SER A 267 10.43 -14.66 10.21
N TYR A 268 10.72 -14.15 9.01
CA TYR A 268 11.93 -14.51 8.29
C TYR A 268 13.18 -14.07 9.03
N TYR A 269 13.17 -12.84 9.52
CA TYR A 269 14.25 -12.25 10.29
C TYR A 269 14.53 -12.98 11.60
N LYS A 270 13.51 -13.13 12.45
CA LYS A 270 13.63 -13.82 13.74
C LYS A 270 14.00 -15.28 13.57
N GLY A 271 13.39 -15.97 12.61
CA GLY A 271 13.73 -17.35 12.28
C GLY A 271 15.19 -17.49 11.86
N ALA A 272 15.68 -16.61 10.97
CA ALA A 272 17.08 -16.64 10.56
C ALA A 272 18.04 -16.42 11.75
N LYS A 273 17.78 -15.44 12.64
CA LYS A 273 18.60 -15.22 13.84
C LYS A 273 18.57 -16.41 14.79
N GLU A 274 17.39 -16.97 15.06
CA GLU A 274 17.24 -18.13 15.94
C GLU A 274 17.99 -19.36 15.41
N PHE A 275 17.87 -19.64 14.11
CA PHE A 275 18.59 -20.75 13.50
C PHE A 275 20.10 -20.52 13.46
N CYS A 276 20.55 -19.27 13.27
CA CYS A 276 21.97 -18.95 13.37
C CYS A 276 22.50 -19.24 14.78
N ALA A 277 21.81 -18.79 15.83
CA ALA A 277 22.22 -19.02 17.21
C ALA A 277 22.30 -20.53 17.54
N LYS A 278 21.25 -21.31 17.20
CA LYS A 278 21.22 -22.76 17.42
C LYS A 278 22.33 -23.49 16.66
N LEU A 279 22.56 -23.12 15.41
CA LEU A 279 23.61 -23.73 14.61
C LEU A 279 25.01 -23.41 15.17
N LYS A 280 25.23 -22.20 15.68
CA LYS A 280 26.47 -21.81 16.36
C LYS A 280 26.75 -22.69 17.57
N GLU A 281 25.73 -22.91 18.41
CA GLU A 281 25.82 -23.76 19.59
C GLU A 281 26.16 -25.21 19.21
N GLU A 282 25.50 -25.77 18.19
CA GLU A 282 25.79 -27.13 17.72
C GLU A 282 27.20 -27.27 17.12
N LEU A 283 27.71 -26.26 16.42
CA LEU A 283 29.07 -26.29 15.87
C LEU A 283 30.15 -26.20 16.96
N GLN A 284 29.83 -25.59 18.10
CA GLN A 284 30.75 -25.42 19.24
C GLN A 284 30.81 -26.63 20.20
N LYS A 285 29.85 -27.55 20.12
CA LYS A 285 29.92 -28.86 20.79
C LYS A 285 30.97 -29.75 20.13
#